data_AF-A0A520KBW9-F1
#
_entry.id   AF-A0A520KBW9-F1
#
_cell.length_a   1.000
_cell.length_b   1.000
_cell.length_c   1.000
_cell.angle_alpha   90.00
_cell.angle_beta   90.00
_cell.angle_gamma   90.00
#
_symmetry.space_group_name_H-M   'P 1'
#
loop_
_entity.id
_entity.type
_entity.pdbx_description
1 polymer ?
#
loop_
_entity_poly.entity_id
_entity_poly.type
_entity_poly.pdbx_seq_one_letter_code
_entity_poly.pdbx_strand_id
1 'polypeptide(L)'
;MSNLIKYSDSPMPTIINCMFVENEVLGIVQERSSIGNGITLPFMSAGGGGMYCGNVSAPIVTNCTFTQNTIPYYSPDGTYDGENGGCITNNGGTATYTNCIVWDNYPNNVLNADGNESTFTYSNIGGGCNGVGNIDTDPLFKNAPSDLSLQNGSPCIDTGTNTSGPQYGSVTDDFNGVMRPQRMGYDMGAYEYVFPTWSPVSIMPLARTQLANTLAMWTELSEQLPEEPTDEMAELIERIQAYMQNASGLTNPIYASGQLSKAVEAMGQLSALLA
;
A
#
# COMPACT_ATOMS: atom_id res chain seq x y z
N MET A 1 -4.61 26.79 12.00
CA MET A 1 -3.69 26.10 12.93
C MET A 1 -2.69 25.37 12.06
N SER A 2 -1.46 25.86 11.99
CA SER A 2 -0.40 25.33 11.13
C SER A 2 0.28 24.14 11.79
N ASN A 3 0.14 22.93 11.23
CA ASN A 3 0.86 21.73 11.65
C ASN A 3 2.26 21.65 11.01
N LEU A 4 2.94 22.79 10.87
CA LEU A 4 4.28 22.83 10.30
C LEU A 4 5.28 22.39 11.36
N ILE A 5 5.80 21.16 11.24
CA ILE A 5 6.86 20.69 12.13
C ILE A 5 8.19 21.33 11.71
N LYS A 6 8.63 22.35 12.43
CA LYS A 6 9.97 22.94 12.30
C LYS A 6 10.90 22.25 13.29
N TYR A 7 11.88 21.48 12.80
CA TYR A 7 12.91 20.90 13.66
C TYR A 7 14.15 21.81 13.70
N SER A 8 14.49 22.36 14.86
CA SER A 8 15.70 23.20 15.05
C SER A 8 16.73 22.68 16.04
N ASP A 9 16.45 21.68 16.90
CA ASP A 9 17.35 21.41 18.05
C ASP A 9 17.65 19.93 18.36
N SER A 10 17.32 18.98 17.47
CA SER A 10 17.79 17.58 17.60
C SER A 10 18.37 17.12 16.26
N PRO A 11 19.61 16.59 16.22
CA PRO A 11 20.30 16.36 14.95
C PRO A 11 19.67 15.25 14.09
N MET A 12 18.82 14.38 14.64
CA MET A 12 18.22 13.24 13.89
C MET A 12 16.84 12.83 14.46
N PRO A 13 15.76 13.61 14.26
CA PRO A 13 14.44 13.16 14.64
C PRO A 13 13.96 12.04 13.71
N THR A 14 13.32 11.02 14.29
CA THR A 14 12.70 9.93 13.53
C THR A 14 11.21 10.19 13.38
N ILE A 15 10.70 10.12 12.15
CA ILE A 15 9.30 10.36 11.78
C ILE A 15 8.77 9.08 11.14
N ILE A 16 7.78 8.46 11.78
CA ILE A 16 7.29 7.12 11.41
C ILE A 16 5.77 7.17 11.25
N ASN A 17 5.25 6.56 10.20
CA ASN A 17 3.81 6.38 9.98
C ASN A 17 3.01 7.70 10.03
N CYS A 18 3.64 8.83 9.74
CA CYS A 18 3.00 10.13 9.85
C CYS A 18 2.32 10.53 8.53
N MET A 19 1.31 11.38 8.65
CA MET A 19 0.60 11.97 7.52
C MET A 19 0.71 13.49 7.56
N PHE A 20 1.15 14.08 6.46
CA PHE A 20 1.24 15.52 6.26
C PHE A 20 0.29 15.88 5.12
N VAL A 21 -0.88 16.40 5.49
CA VAL A 21 -2.03 16.50 4.59
C VAL A 21 -2.60 17.89 4.65
N GLU A 22 -2.83 18.49 3.48
CA GLU A 22 -3.48 19.81 3.35
C GLU A 22 -2.81 20.92 4.18
N ASN A 23 -1.49 20.80 4.45
CA ASN A 23 -0.79 21.88 5.12
C ASN A 23 -0.61 23.04 4.15
N GLU A 24 -1.12 24.20 4.54
CA GLU A 24 -0.92 25.45 3.81
C GLU A 24 0.10 26.34 4.54
N VAL A 25 1.18 26.69 3.86
CA VAL A 25 2.16 27.64 4.43
C VAL A 25 1.68 29.05 4.18
N LEU A 26 1.30 29.75 5.24
CA LEU A 26 1.03 31.18 5.21
C LEU A 26 2.36 31.95 5.13
N GLY A 27 2.52 32.78 4.09
CA GLY A 27 3.72 33.58 3.92
C GLY A 27 3.86 34.67 5.00
N ILE A 28 5.08 35.18 5.17
CA ILE A 28 5.40 36.23 6.13
C ILE A 28 5.33 37.59 5.42
N VAL A 29 4.71 38.60 6.04
CA VAL A 29 4.69 39.98 5.52
C VAL A 29 6.11 40.54 5.50
N GLN A 30 6.55 41.07 4.34
CA GLN A 30 7.80 41.83 4.29
C GLN A 30 7.54 43.33 4.47
N GLU A 31 8.12 43.92 5.51
CA GLU A 31 8.33 45.37 5.51
C GLU A 31 9.59 45.70 4.71
N ARG A 32 9.46 45.86 3.39
CA ARG A 32 10.50 46.53 2.59
C ARG A 32 9.94 47.77 1.91
N SER A 33 10.13 48.89 2.60
CA SER A 33 10.41 50.17 1.94
C SER A 33 11.43 49.92 0.81
N SER A 34 11.15 50.43 -0.39
CA SER A 34 12.02 50.47 -1.60
C SER A 34 11.89 49.40 -2.71
N ILE A 35 10.67 49.16 -3.22
CA ILE A 35 10.52 48.81 -4.65
C ILE A 35 9.54 49.78 -5.30
N GLY A 36 10.08 50.82 -5.91
CA GLY A 36 9.33 51.67 -6.83
C GLY A 36 9.07 50.88 -8.11
N ASN A 37 7.90 50.24 -8.19
CA ASN A 37 7.10 49.98 -9.40
C ASN A 37 5.98 48.98 -9.08
N GLY A 38 4.99 49.44 -8.31
CA GLY A 38 3.57 49.15 -8.58
C GLY A 38 3.00 47.73 -8.52
N ILE A 39 3.75 46.68 -8.17
CA ILE A 39 3.16 45.35 -7.92
C ILE A 39 3.74 44.79 -6.62
N THR A 40 2.95 44.84 -5.55
CA THR A 40 3.28 44.30 -4.23
C THR A 40 2.51 42.99 -4.02
N LEU A 41 3.18 41.84 -4.03
CA LEU A 41 2.67 40.61 -3.41
C LEU A 41 3.42 40.45 -2.06
N PRO A 42 2.80 40.75 -0.91
CA PRO A 42 3.55 41.04 0.32
C PRO A 42 4.01 39.81 1.12
N PHE A 43 3.87 38.58 0.59
CA PHE A 43 4.06 37.35 1.35
C PHE A 43 5.10 36.43 0.70
N MET A 44 6.10 36.01 1.49
CA MET A 44 7.11 35.01 1.09
C MET A 44 7.07 33.78 2.00
N SER A 45 7.45 32.63 1.45
CA SER A 45 7.63 31.37 2.17
C SER A 45 9.07 30.86 2.02
N ALA A 46 9.55 30.11 3.02
CA ALA A 46 10.82 29.39 2.94
C ALA A 46 10.67 27.96 2.37
N GLY A 47 9.46 27.57 1.95
CA GLY A 47 9.17 26.21 1.48
C GLY A 47 8.73 25.24 2.58
N GLY A 48 8.53 23.98 2.21
CA GLY A 48 8.36 22.84 3.11
C GLY A 48 6.96 22.67 3.68
N GLY A 49 5.92 22.73 2.83
CA GLY A 49 4.52 22.65 3.28
C GLY A 49 4.21 21.42 4.12
N GLY A 50 4.81 20.27 3.79
CA GLY A 50 4.79 19.08 4.62
C GLY A 50 5.98 19.02 5.59
N MET A 51 7.19 19.27 5.10
CA MET A 51 8.40 19.24 5.93
C MET A 51 9.48 20.22 5.45
N TYR A 52 10.06 20.94 6.40
CA TYR A 52 11.20 21.83 6.19
C TYR A 52 12.42 21.33 6.96
N CYS A 53 13.49 20.98 6.24
CA CYS A 53 14.77 20.55 6.81
C CYS A 53 15.75 21.73 6.84
N GLY A 54 15.90 22.36 8.00
CA GLY A 54 16.83 23.46 8.20
C GLY A 54 18.29 23.02 8.42
N ASN A 55 19.18 24.00 8.60
CA ASN A 55 20.61 23.79 8.79
C ASN A 55 20.91 22.70 9.84
N VAL A 56 21.79 21.75 9.47
CA VAL A 56 22.29 20.70 10.37
C VAL A 56 21.21 19.70 10.85
N SER A 57 20.08 19.59 10.13
CA SER A 57 19.06 18.55 10.38
C SER A 57 19.25 17.33 9.47
N ALA A 58 19.13 16.14 10.06
CA ALA A 58 19.17 14.86 9.33
C ALA A 58 18.06 13.88 9.78
N PRO A 59 16.77 14.19 9.52
CA PRO A 59 15.69 13.32 9.95
C PRO A 59 15.64 12.01 9.17
N ILE A 60 15.21 10.95 9.86
CA ILE A 60 14.88 9.65 9.28
C ILE A 60 13.36 9.60 9.15
N VAL A 61 12.87 9.50 7.92
CA VAL A 61 11.44 9.50 7.62
C VAL A 61 11.07 8.15 7.01
N THR A 62 10.20 7.43 7.69
CA THR A 62 9.84 6.06 7.33
C THR A 62 8.33 5.92 7.24
N ASN A 63 7.84 5.30 6.17
CA ASN A 63 6.43 4.97 6.02
C ASN A 63 5.51 6.20 6.17
N CYS A 64 5.89 7.37 5.65
CA CYS A 64 5.09 8.58 5.79
C CYS A 64 4.37 8.92 4.49
N THR A 65 3.20 9.56 4.60
CA THR A 65 2.45 10.05 3.45
C THR A 65 2.38 11.57 3.49
N PHE A 66 2.74 12.20 2.38
CA PHE A 66 2.66 13.64 2.19
C PHE A 66 1.81 13.96 0.96
N THR A 67 0.68 14.64 1.15
CA THR A 67 -0.21 14.94 0.03
C THR A 67 -1.01 16.21 0.22
N GLN A 68 -1.35 16.89 -0.87
CA GLN A 68 -2.15 18.11 -0.90
C GLN A 68 -1.58 19.25 -0.05
N ASN A 69 -0.31 19.20 0.33
CA ASN A 69 0.37 20.33 0.97
C ASN A 69 0.60 21.42 -0.08
N THR A 70 0.31 22.66 0.30
CA THR A 70 0.22 23.78 -0.63
C THR A 70 1.01 24.98 -0.13
N ILE A 71 1.82 25.56 -1.01
CA ILE A 71 2.46 26.86 -0.80
C ILE A 71 2.00 27.81 -1.90
N PRO A 72 1.03 28.71 -1.62
CA PRO A 72 0.48 29.60 -2.63
C PRO A 72 1.31 30.89 -2.84
N TYR A 73 2.46 31.03 -2.18
CA TYR A 73 3.29 32.24 -2.16
C TYR A 73 4.62 32.03 -2.89
N TYR A 74 5.28 33.13 -3.28
CA TYR A 74 6.55 33.18 -4.03
C TYR A 74 7.79 33.11 -3.13
N SER A 75 8.95 32.77 -3.70
CA SER A 75 10.26 32.82 -3.01
C SER A 75 10.74 34.28 -2.83
N PRO A 76 11.61 34.57 -1.83
CA PRO A 76 12.25 35.88 -1.65
C PRO A 76 13.15 36.35 -2.79
N ASP A 77 13.66 35.40 -3.56
CA ASP A 77 14.68 35.50 -4.60
C ASP A 77 14.05 35.88 -5.94
N GLY A 78 12.79 35.46 -6.14
CA GLY A 78 11.94 35.75 -7.28
C GLY A 78 12.38 35.09 -8.58
N THR A 79 11.56 34.18 -9.12
CA THR A 79 10.93 34.34 -10.45
C THR A 79 9.93 33.25 -10.83
N TYR A 80 9.82 32.13 -10.11
CA TYR A 80 8.90 31.05 -10.49
C TYR A 80 8.11 30.46 -9.33
N ASP A 81 6.88 30.05 -9.66
CA ASP A 81 5.96 29.30 -8.83
C ASP A 81 6.53 27.96 -8.33
N GLY A 82 7.80 27.59 -8.61
CA GLY A 82 8.40 26.28 -8.32
C GLY A 82 9.57 26.28 -7.33
N GLU A 83 9.96 27.44 -6.79
CA GLU A 83 11.11 27.58 -5.86
C GLU A 83 10.75 27.39 -4.38
N ASN A 84 9.47 27.15 -4.08
CA ASN A 84 9.03 26.77 -2.76
C ASN A 84 8.66 25.31 -2.80
N GLY A 85 9.45 24.44 -2.16
CA GLY A 85 9.16 23.01 -2.16
C GLY A 85 7.78 22.76 -1.56
N GLY A 86 6.81 22.41 -2.39
CA GLY A 86 5.39 22.40 -2.02
C GLY A 86 5.09 21.46 -0.87
N CYS A 87 5.87 20.38 -0.79
CA CYS A 87 5.88 19.50 0.36
C CYS A 87 7.22 19.45 1.09
N ILE A 88 8.31 19.06 0.43
CA ILE A 88 9.62 18.89 1.08
C ILE A 88 10.59 19.98 0.61
N THR A 89 11.27 20.62 1.56
CA THR A 89 12.35 21.59 1.27
C THR A 89 13.54 21.38 2.19
N ASN A 90 14.74 21.38 1.60
CA ASN A 90 16.01 21.34 2.30
C ASN A 90 16.71 22.70 2.22
N ASN A 91 17.16 23.22 3.37
CA ASN A 91 17.97 24.44 3.48
C ASN A 91 19.14 24.17 4.44
N GLY A 92 20.22 23.62 3.90
CA GLY A 92 21.44 23.24 4.64
C GLY A 92 21.31 22.00 5.54
N GLY A 93 20.23 21.23 5.40
CA GLY A 93 20.03 19.91 5.99
C GLY A 93 19.65 18.87 4.92
N THR A 94 19.63 17.59 5.28
CA THR A 94 19.28 16.49 4.37
C THR A 94 18.46 15.43 5.09
N ALA A 95 17.31 15.05 4.55
CA ALA A 95 16.50 13.95 5.09
C ALA A 95 16.68 12.63 4.31
N THR A 96 16.51 11.50 5.01
CA THR A 96 16.39 10.18 4.37
C THR A 96 14.94 9.69 4.46
N TYR A 97 14.36 9.36 3.31
CA TYR A 97 12.99 8.86 3.19
C TYR A 97 12.99 7.42 2.70
N THR A 98 12.28 6.55 3.42
CA THR A 98 12.09 5.14 3.06
C THR A 98 10.61 4.81 3.09
N ASN A 99 10.10 4.08 2.09
CA ASN A 99 8.69 3.69 2.01
C ASN A 99 7.72 4.88 2.13
N CYS A 100 8.09 6.06 1.64
CA CYS A 100 7.22 7.24 1.73
C CYS A 100 6.38 7.40 0.46
N ILE A 101 5.21 8.02 0.60
CA ILE A 101 4.45 8.53 -0.53
C ILE A 101 4.48 10.06 -0.48
N VAL A 102 4.94 10.70 -1.55
CA VAL A 102 4.92 12.17 -1.71
C VAL A 102 4.20 12.48 -3.01
N TRP A 103 2.93 12.85 -2.92
CA TRP A 103 2.05 12.92 -4.08
C TRP A 103 1.07 14.09 -4.03
N ASP A 104 0.80 14.70 -5.18
CA ASP A 104 -0.21 15.77 -5.33
C ASP A 104 0.01 16.95 -4.37
N ASN A 105 1.25 17.43 -4.25
CA ASN A 105 1.57 18.64 -3.49
C ASN A 105 1.88 19.81 -4.43
N TYR A 106 1.53 21.02 -4.00
CA TYR A 106 1.68 22.24 -4.77
C TYR A 106 2.67 23.21 -4.12
N PRO A 107 3.59 23.82 -4.88
CA PRO A 107 3.73 23.71 -6.34
C PRO A 107 4.50 22.49 -6.83
N ASN A 108 5.20 21.78 -5.95
CA ASN A 108 5.92 20.55 -6.28
C ASN A 108 5.99 19.61 -5.07
N ASN A 109 6.30 18.34 -5.31
CA ASN A 109 6.46 17.33 -4.26
C ASN A 109 7.79 17.49 -3.51
N VAL A 110 8.88 17.67 -4.23
CA VAL A 110 10.22 17.79 -3.67
C VAL A 110 10.96 18.93 -4.36
N LEU A 111 11.57 19.82 -3.59
CA LEU A 111 12.53 20.79 -4.08
C LEU A 111 13.88 20.59 -3.40
N ASN A 112 14.90 20.34 -4.22
CA ASN A 112 16.29 20.28 -3.80
C ASN A 112 16.97 21.62 -4.13
N ALA A 113 16.97 22.56 -3.18
CA ALA A 113 17.77 23.78 -3.32
C ALA A 113 19.24 23.52 -2.93
N ASP A 114 20.17 24.16 -3.63
CA ASP A 114 21.59 24.30 -3.24
C ASP A 114 22.42 23.01 -3.08
N GLY A 115 22.08 21.93 -3.80
CA GLY A 115 22.86 20.69 -3.80
C GLY A 115 22.77 19.86 -2.51
N ASN A 116 21.84 20.21 -1.61
CA ASN A 116 21.47 19.40 -0.45
C ASN A 116 20.33 18.46 -0.82
N GLU A 117 20.68 17.33 -1.45
CA GLU A 117 19.72 16.36 -1.95
C GLU A 117 19.28 15.39 -0.85
N SER A 118 17.98 15.36 -0.60
CA SER A 118 17.39 14.30 0.22
C SER A 118 17.49 12.95 -0.47
N THR A 119 17.71 11.90 0.30
CA THR A 119 17.76 10.53 -0.22
C THR A 119 16.39 9.88 -0.11
N PHE A 120 15.87 9.36 -1.22
CA PHE A 120 14.63 8.58 -1.25
C PHE A 120 14.94 7.15 -1.68
N THR A 121 14.41 6.16 -0.97
CA THR A 121 14.44 4.75 -1.41
C THR A 121 13.09 4.09 -1.16
N TYR A 122 12.74 3.13 -2.03
CA TYR A 122 11.48 2.39 -1.96
C TYR A 122 10.27 3.29 -1.75
N SER A 123 10.24 4.47 -2.36
CA SER A 123 9.24 5.51 -2.13
C SER A 123 8.50 5.84 -3.42
N ASN A 124 7.27 6.33 -3.31
CA ASN A 124 6.48 6.81 -4.45
C ASN A 124 6.47 8.35 -4.45
N ILE A 125 7.08 8.97 -5.46
CA ILE A 125 7.22 10.43 -5.54
C ILE A 125 6.74 10.93 -6.89
N GLY A 126 5.72 11.80 -6.87
CA GLY A 126 5.20 12.44 -8.09
C GLY A 126 6.22 13.37 -8.73
N GLY A 127 6.52 13.15 -10.01
CA GLY A 127 7.58 13.88 -10.74
C GLY A 127 8.97 13.22 -10.61
N GLY A 128 9.05 12.13 -9.85
CA GLY A 128 10.20 11.24 -9.75
C GLY A 128 11.35 11.75 -8.87
N CYS A 129 12.02 10.81 -8.22
CA CYS A 129 13.29 11.02 -7.51
C CYS A 129 14.21 9.82 -7.76
N ASN A 130 15.50 10.08 -7.98
CA ASN A 130 16.50 9.02 -8.07
C ASN A 130 16.56 8.23 -6.75
N GLY A 131 16.73 6.92 -6.86
CA GLY A 131 16.88 6.04 -5.70
C GLY A 131 16.41 4.62 -5.97
N VAL A 132 16.96 3.67 -5.21
CA VAL A 132 16.61 2.24 -5.37
C VAL A 132 15.15 2.03 -4.97
N GLY A 133 14.39 1.35 -5.84
CA GLY A 133 13.01 0.96 -5.56
C GLY A 133 12.01 2.11 -5.58
N ASN A 134 12.42 3.33 -5.95
CA ASN A 134 11.48 4.43 -6.10
C ASN A 134 10.58 4.23 -7.33
N ILE A 135 9.35 4.70 -7.20
CA ILE A 135 8.35 4.70 -8.27
C ILE A 135 7.75 6.11 -8.40
N ASP A 136 7.18 6.40 -9.56
CA ASP A 136 6.47 7.66 -9.86
C ASP A 136 5.17 7.29 -10.58
N THR A 137 4.13 7.03 -9.78
CA THR A 137 2.83 6.59 -10.29
C THR A 137 1.74 6.91 -9.28
N ASP A 138 0.50 7.11 -9.73
CA ASP A 138 -0.61 7.43 -8.83
C ASP A 138 -0.71 6.39 -7.69
N PRO A 139 -0.65 6.81 -6.41
CA PRO A 139 -0.79 5.93 -5.25
C PRO A 139 -2.16 5.25 -5.17
N LEU A 140 -3.18 5.75 -5.87
CA LEU A 140 -4.55 5.25 -5.81
C LEU A 140 -5.08 5.22 -4.36
N PHE A 141 -5.05 6.36 -3.67
CA PHE A 141 -5.69 6.52 -2.35
C PHE A 141 -7.21 6.32 -2.46
N LYS A 142 -7.84 5.75 -1.44
CA LYS A 142 -9.30 5.54 -1.44
C LYS A 142 -10.08 6.85 -1.57
N ASN A 143 -9.71 7.88 -0.81
CA ASN A 143 -10.38 9.18 -0.85
C ASN A 143 -9.50 10.29 -0.26
N ALA A 144 -8.40 10.63 -0.91
CA ALA A 144 -7.56 11.74 -0.47
C ALA A 144 -8.35 13.07 -0.52
N PRO A 145 -8.19 13.97 0.48
CA PRO A 145 -7.25 13.89 1.61
C PRO A 145 -7.78 13.10 2.83
N SER A 146 -9.07 12.74 2.83
CA SER A 146 -9.76 12.16 4.01
C SER A 146 -9.41 10.71 4.34
N ASP A 147 -9.06 9.89 3.34
CA ASP A 147 -8.67 8.49 3.48
C ASP A 147 -7.50 8.20 2.54
N LEU A 148 -6.32 8.12 3.14
CA LEU A 148 -5.06 7.84 2.46
C LEU A 148 -4.69 6.35 2.51
N SER A 149 -5.61 5.46 2.94
CA SER A 149 -5.42 4.03 2.72
C SER A 149 -5.49 3.72 1.23
N LEU A 150 -4.71 2.72 0.80
CA LEU A 150 -4.56 2.38 -0.60
C LEU A 150 -5.81 1.64 -1.14
N GLN A 151 -6.11 1.81 -2.42
CA GLN A 151 -7.08 1.00 -3.14
C GLN A 151 -6.45 -0.31 -3.62
N ASN A 152 -7.28 -1.33 -3.86
CA ASN A 152 -6.83 -2.56 -4.52
C ASN A 152 -6.20 -2.22 -5.89
N GLY A 153 -5.01 -2.75 -6.15
CA GLY A 153 -4.27 -2.48 -7.38
C GLY A 153 -3.40 -1.23 -7.32
N SER A 154 -3.30 -0.56 -6.17
CA SER A 154 -2.30 0.48 -5.96
C SER A 154 -0.88 -0.05 -6.22
N PRO A 155 -0.04 0.69 -6.96
CA PRO A 155 1.36 0.32 -7.20
C PRO A 155 2.24 0.44 -5.94
N CYS A 156 1.72 1.08 -4.88
CA CYS A 156 2.40 1.18 -3.58
C CYS A 156 2.25 -0.08 -2.71
N ILE A 157 1.40 -1.02 -3.11
CA ILE A 157 1.16 -2.27 -2.37
C ILE A 157 2.27 -3.27 -2.67
N ASP A 158 2.80 -3.89 -1.62
CA ASP A 158 3.85 -4.92 -1.63
C ASP A 158 5.15 -4.49 -2.36
N THR A 159 5.41 -3.18 -2.53
CA THR A 159 6.57 -2.65 -3.28
C THR A 159 7.59 -1.90 -2.41
N GLY A 160 7.29 -1.71 -1.12
CA GLY A 160 8.21 -1.17 -0.13
C GLY A 160 9.26 -2.18 0.36
N THR A 161 10.10 -1.74 1.29
CA THR A 161 11.15 -2.54 1.93
C THR A 161 10.89 -2.79 3.41
N ASN A 162 11.63 -3.73 4.00
CA ASN A 162 11.53 -4.04 5.43
C ASN A 162 12.09 -2.90 6.30
N THR A 163 11.20 -2.26 7.07
CA THR A 163 11.50 -1.13 7.96
C THR A 163 11.59 -1.51 9.44
N SER A 164 11.65 -2.79 9.80
CA SER A 164 11.72 -3.26 11.19
C SER A 164 13.11 -3.07 11.83
N GLY A 165 14.10 -2.66 11.05
CA GLY A 165 15.45 -2.39 11.52
C GLY A 165 15.58 -1.03 12.24
N PRO A 166 16.51 -0.89 13.22
CA PRO A 166 16.72 0.37 13.93
C PRO A 166 17.08 1.56 13.02
N GLN A 167 17.73 1.30 11.87
CA GLN A 167 18.08 2.34 10.91
C GLN A 167 16.86 3.03 10.28
N TYR A 168 15.69 2.39 10.35
CA TYR A 168 14.42 2.93 9.87
C TYR A 168 13.49 3.33 11.02
N GLY A 169 13.94 3.17 12.28
CA GLY A 169 13.12 3.45 13.46
C GLY A 169 12.36 2.25 14.05
N SER A 170 12.70 1.01 13.66
CA SER A 170 12.10 -0.22 14.20
C SER A 170 10.59 -0.32 14.01
N VAL A 171 10.10 -0.04 12.79
CA VAL A 171 8.66 0.04 12.49
C VAL A 171 8.09 -1.33 12.19
N THR A 172 7.06 -1.75 12.94
CA THR A 172 6.43 -3.08 12.81
C THR A 172 4.95 -3.05 12.45
N ASP A 173 4.32 -1.89 12.53
CA ASP A 173 2.90 -1.66 12.26
C ASP A 173 2.71 -0.35 11.49
N ASP A 174 1.50 -0.10 11.01
CA ASP A 174 1.11 1.11 10.27
C ASP A 174 0.45 2.17 11.17
N PHE A 175 -0.07 3.25 10.59
CA PHE A 175 -0.76 4.32 11.34
C PHE A 175 -1.99 3.84 12.15
N ASN A 176 -2.66 2.78 11.70
CA ASN A 176 -3.81 2.19 12.38
C ASN A 176 -3.44 1.02 13.32
N GLY A 177 -2.14 0.73 13.49
CA GLY A 177 -1.66 -0.43 14.26
C GLY A 177 -1.79 -1.77 13.52
N VAL A 178 -1.98 -1.75 12.20
CA VAL A 178 -1.97 -2.96 11.38
C VAL A 178 -0.53 -3.42 11.22
N MET A 179 -0.25 -4.67 11.57
CA MET A 179 1.09 -5.26 11.45
C MET A 179 1.61 -5.23 10.01
N ARG A 180 2.87 -4.88 9.83
CA ARG A 180 3.58 -4.92 8.55
C ARG A 180 4.51 -6.14 8.46
N PRO A 181 4.57 -6.85 7.32
CA PRO A 181 3.69 -6.73 6.16
C PRO A 181 2.39 -7.53 6.33
N GLN A 182 1.29 -7.15 5.65
CA GLN A 182 0.06 -7.96 5.61
C GLN A 182 0.08 -9.06 4.52
N ARG A 183 1.01 -9.01 3.55
CA ARG A 183 1.19 -10.07 2.52
C ARG A 183 2.66 -10.33 2.15
N MET A 184 3.04 -10.05 0.89
CA MET A 184 4.29 -10.50 0.29
C MET A 184 5.39 -9.45 0.46
N GLY A 185 5.02 -8.20 0.71
CA GLY A 185 5.91 -7.08 0.89
C GLY A 185 5.28 -6.02 1.78
N TYR A 186 6.08 -4.98 2.04
CA TYR A 186 5.65 -3.83 2.83
C TYR A 186 5.02 -2.82 1.87
N ASP A 187 4.01 -2.08 2.33
CA ASP A 187 3.44 -1.01 1.53
C ASP A 187 4.18 0.31 1.73
N MET A 188 4.25 1.11 0.67
CA MET A 188 4.70 2.49 0.77
C MET A 188 3.59 3.35 1.42
N GLY A 189 3.98 4.34 2.21
CA GLY A 189 3.09 5.28 2.88
C GLY A 189 2.74 4.89 4.31
N ALA A 190 1.85 5.68 4.92
CA ALA A 190 1.45 5.55 6.32
C ALA A 190 0.59 4.32 6.64
N TYR A 191 -0.10 3.77 5.63
CA TYR A 191 -1.01 2.64 5.80
C TYR A 191 -0.48 1.38 5.15
N GLU A 192 -0.79 0.25 5.78
CA GLU A 192 -0.62 -1.08 5.19
C GLU A 192 -1.98 -1.55 4.67
N TYR A 193 -2.01 -1.97 3.41
CA TYR A 193 -3.22 -2.44 2.76
C TYR A 193 -3.60 -3.83 3.27
N VAL A 194 -4.65 -3.84 4.09
CA VAL A 194 -5.29 -5.09 4.50
C VAL A 194 -6.17 -5.59 3.36
N PHE A 195 -5.76 -6.67 2.73
CA PHE A 195 -6.62 -7.35 1.78
C PHE A 195 -7.85 -7.91 2.53
N PRO A 196 -9.07 -7.66 2.05
CA PRO A 196 -10.25 -8.31 2.61
C PRO A 196 -10.02 -9.83 2.53
N THR A 197 -10.27 -10.54 3.64
CA THR A 197 -9.98 -11.97 3.80
C THR A 197 -10.80 -12.90 2.89
N TRP A 198 -11.45 -12.37 1.86
CA TRP A 198 -11.96 -13.15 0.74
C TRP A 198 -10.80 -13.56 -0.16
N SER A 199 -10.06 -14.56 0.30
CA SER A 199 -9.00 -15.18 -0.46
C SER A 199 -9.52 -16.43 -1.18
N PRO A 200 -9.45 -16.51 -2.53
CA PRO A 200 -9.48 -17.80 -3.21
C PRO A 200 -8.33 -18.72 -2.76
N VAL A 201 -7.33 -18.22 -2.02
CA VAL A 201 -6.28 -19.03 -1.36
C VAL A 201 -6.76 -19.66 -0.04
N SER A 202 -7.94 -19.35 0.49
CA SER A 202 -8.56 -20.21 1.52
C SER A 202 -9.44 -21.28 0.85
N ILE A 203 -10.07 -20.95 -0.29
CA ILE A 203 -10.89 -21.91 -1.03
C ILE A 203 -10.04 -22.87 -1.87
N MET A 204 -8.86 -22.51 -2.38
CA MET A 204 -8.04 -23.42 -3.20
C MET A 204 -7.36 -24.51 -2.39
N PRO A 205 -6.72 -24.24 -1.23
CA PRO A 205 -6.31 -25.28 -0.29
C PRO A 205 -7.50 -26.05 0.24
N LEU A 206 -8.62 -25.39 0.60
CA LEU A 206 -9.82 -26.11 1.04
C LEU A 206 -10.39 -27.02 -0.05
N ALA A 207 -10.48 -26.56 -1.30
CA ALA A 207 -10.96 -27.32 -2.45
C ALA A 207 -10.00 -28.44 -2.82
N ARG A 208 -8.67 -28.22 -2.70
CA ARG A 208 -7.68 -29.29 -2.83
C ARG A 208 -7.80 -30.33 -1.71
N THR A 209 -8.01 -29.90 -0.47
CA THR A 209 -8.25 -30.79 0.67
C THR A 209 -9.59 -31.53 0.51
N GLN A 210 -10.65 -30.85 0.08
CA GLN A 210 -11.95 -31.46 -0.22
C GLN A 210 -11.80 -32.49 -1.35
N LEU A 211 -11.11 -32.15 -2.44
CA LEU A 211 -10.87 -33.07 -3.55
C LEU A 211 -10.05 -34.29 -3.09
N ALA A 212 -9.00 -34.09 -2.29
CA ALA A 212 -8.20 -35.17 -1.74
C ALA A 212 -9.01 -36.09 -0.80
N ASN A 213 -9.82 -35.50 0.07
CA ASN A 213 -10.71 -36.26 0.97
C ASN A 213 -11.78 -37.03 0.19
N THR A 214 -12.44 -36.38 -0.79
CA THR A 214 -13.44 -37.03 -1.65
C THR A 214 -12.82 -38.13 -2.50
N LEU A 215 -11.58 -37.96 -2.99
CA LEU A 215 -10.86 -39.01 -3.70
C LEU A 215 -10.52 -40.20 -2.79
N ALA A 216 -10.14 -39.95 -1.54
CA ALA A 216 -9.91 -41.01 -0.56
C ALA A 216 -11.19 -41.78 -0.24
N MET A 217 -12.31 -41.08 0.00
CA MET A 217 -13.63 -41.69 0.20
C MET A 217 -14.05 -42.53 -1.00
N TRP A 218 -13.86 -42.02 -2.22
CA TRP A 218 -14.16 -42.77 -3.43
C TRP A 218 -13.30 -44.03 -3.56
N THR A 219 -12.00 -43.92 -3.28
CA THR A 219 -11.08 -45.05 -3.37
C THR A 219 -11.52 -46.18 -2.43
N GLU A 220 -11.79 -45.87 -1.16
CA GLU A 220 -12.27 -46.84 -0.17
C GLU A 220 -13.63 -47.46 -0.56
N LEU A 221 -14.57 -46.65 -1.05
CA LEU A 221 -15.88 -47.15 -1.46
C LEU A 221 -15.79 -48.01 -2.72
N SER A 222 -14.93 -47.65 -3.66
CA SER A 222 -14.76 -48.38 -4.92
C SER A 222 -14.19 -49.78 -4.73
N GLU A 223 -13.41 -50.00 -3.67
CA GLU A 223 -12.90 -51.32 -3.28
C GLU A 223 -14.00 -52.27 -2.77
N GLN A 224 -15.13 -51.72 -2.32
CA GLN A 224 -16.26 -52.49 -1.77
C GLN A 224 -17.34 -52.80 -2.81
N LEU A 225 -17.17 -52.35 -4.06
CA LEU A 225 -18.15 -52.57 -5.12
C LEU A 225 -18.20 -54.05 -5.53
N PRO A 226 -19.41 -54.61 -5.77
CA PRO A 226 -19.54 -55.96 -6.32
C PRO A 226 -19.04 -56.02 -7.76
N GLU A 227 -18.62 -57.21 -8.21
CA GLU A 227 -18.20 -57.43 -9.61
C GLU A 227 -19.32 -57.11 -10.62
N GLU A 228 -20.58 -57.31 -10.22
CA GLU A 228 -21.77 -56.95 -11.00
C GLU A 228 -22.65 -55.97 -10.21
N PRO A 229 -22.48 -54.65 -10.39
CA PRO A 229 -23.33 -53.63 -9.76
C PRO A 229 -24.74 -53.66 -10.38
N THR A 230 -25.75 -53.33 -9.57
CA THR A 230 -27.12 -53.12 -10.06
C THR A 230 -27.20 -51.87 -10.94
N ASP A 231 -28.26 -51.73 -11.74
CA ASP A 231 -28.47 -50.54 -12.58
C ASP A 231 -28.44 -49.24 -11.76
N GLU A 232 -29.02 -49.26 -10.54
CA GLU A 232 -29.03 -48.12 -9.62
C GLU A 232 -27.61 -47.78 -9.11
N MET A 233 -26.81 -48.81 -8.78
CA MET A 233 -25.41 -48.63 -8.40
C MET A 233 -24.58 -48.07 -9.56
N ALA A 234 -24.78 -48.58 -10.78
CA ALA A 234 -24.08 -48.13 -11.98
C ALA A 234 -24.35 -46.65 -12.29
N GLU A 235 -25.61 -46.20 -12.19
CA GLU A 235 -25.98 -44.80 -12.37
C GLU A 235 -25.29 -43.89 -11.32
N LEU A 236 -25.25 -44.33 -10.05
CA LEU A 236 -24.58 -43.59 -8.98
C LEU A 236 -23.07 -43.50 -9.22
N ILE A 237 -22.42 -44.58 -9.65
CA ILE A 237 -20.99 -44.61 -10.00
C ILE A 237 -20.69 -43.58 -11.10
N GLU A 238 -21.47 -43.57 -12.18
CA GLU A 238 -21.28 -42.63 -13.29
C GLU A 238 -21.45 -41.17 -12.83
N ARG A 239 -22.46 -40.89 -12.00
CA ARG A 239 -22.70 -39.55 -11.42
C ARG A 239 -21.54 -39.10 -10.53
N ILE A 240 -21.02 -39.97 -9.67
CA ILE A 240 -19.88 -39.67 -8.81
C ILE A 240 -18.65 -39.31 -9.66
N GLN A 241 -18.34 -40.11 -10.66
CA GLN A 241 -17.21 -39.87 -11.56
C GLN A 241 -17.37 -38.55 -12.33
N ALA A 242 -18.57 -38.25 -12.83
CA ALA A 242 -18.86 -37.00 -13.52
C ALA A 242 -18.69 -35.77 -12.61
N TYR A 243 -19.18 -35.83 -11.37
CA TYR A 243 -18.99 -34.74 -10.39
C TYR A 243 -17.52 -34.56 -10.03
N MET A 244 -16.76 -35.64 -9.83
CA MET A 244 -15.33 -35.57 -9.56
C MET A 244 -14.53 -35.00 -10.74
N GLN A 245 -14.86 -35.36 -11.98
CA GLN A 245 -14.25 -34.80 -13.20
C GLN A 245 -14.56 -33.30 -13.36
N ASN A 246 -15.81 -32.90 -13.10
CA ASN A 246 -16.20 -31.49 -13.13
C ASN A 246 -15.48 -30.66 -12.06
N ALA A 247 -15.14 -31.25 -10.91
CA ALA A 247 -14.41 -30.59 -9.84
C ALA A 247 -12.90 -30.42 -10.15
N SER A 248 -12.30 -31.32 -10.94
CA SER A 248 -10.85 -31.31 -11.24
C SER A 248 -10.46 -30.37 -12.39
N GLY A 249 -11.42 -29.99 -13.25
CA GLY A 249 -11.17 -29.22 -14.48
C GLY A 249 -11.38 -27.70 -14.42
N LEU A 250 -11.71 -27.10 -13.26
CA LEU A 250 -12.23 -25.72 -13.22
C LEU A 250 -11.42 -24.74 -12.38
N THR A 251 -11.34 -23.50 -12.89
CA THR A 251 -10.71 -22.34 -12.25
C THR A 251 -11.59 -21.71 -11.16
N ASN A 252 -12.89 -22.06 -11.09
CA ASN A 252 -13.84 -21.53 -10.11
C ASN A 252 -13.99 -22.49 -8.91
N PRO A 253 -13.47 -22.12 -7.73
CA PRO A 253 -13.41 -23.02 -6.58
C PRO A 253 -14.76 -23.19 -5.86
N ILE A 254 -15.71 -22.26 -6.01
CA ILE A 254 -17.08 -22.39 -5.45
C ILE A 254 -17.83 -23.48 -6.22
N TYR A 255 -17.74 -23.45 -7.55
CA TYR A 255 -18.35 -24.48 -8.38
C TYR A 255 -17.73 -25.84 -8.11
N ALA A 256 -16.39 -25.93 -8.02
CA ALA A 256 -15.70 -27.17 -7.69
C ALA A 256 -16.15 -27.75 -6.34
N SER A 257 -16.25 -26.92 -5.30
CA SER A 257 -16.74 -27.34 -3.98
C SER A 257 -18.18 -27.87 -4.03
N GLY A 258 -19.06 -27.20 -4.80
CA GLY A 258 -20.42 -27.68 -5.03
C GLY A 258 -20.49 -29.03 -5.75
N GLN A 259 -19.60 -29.29 -6.71
CA GLN A 259 -19.51 -30.59 -7.39
C GLN A 259 -19.02 -31.68 -6.42
N LEU A 260 -18.00 -31.40 -5.60
CA LEU A 260 -17.49 -32.34 -4.60
C LEU A 260 -18.55 -32.70 -3.55
N SER A 261 -19.36 -31.73 -3.12
CA SER A 261 -20.47 -32.00 -2.20
C SER A 261 -21.49 -32.98 -2.81
N LYS A 262 -21.82 -32.82 -4.10
CA LYS A 262 -22.74 -33.74 -4.80
C LYS A 262 -22.13 -35.13 -4.98
N ALA A 263 -20.82 -35.22 -5.20
CA ALA A 263 -20.11 -36.50 -5.26
C ALA A 263 -20.19 -37.23 -3.91
N VAL A 264 -19.94 -36.54 -2.80
CA VAL A 264 -20.03 -37.12 -1.44
C VAL A 264 -21.45 -37.58 -1.12
N GLU A 265 -22.48 -36.83 -1.51
CA GLU A 265 -23.89 -37.23 -1.32
C GLU A 265 -24.22 -38.51 -2.10
N ALA A 266 -23.81 -38.59 -3.36
CA ALA A 266 -24.01 -39.79 -4.19
C ALA A 266 -23.22 -40.99 -3.67
N MET A 267 -22.02 -40.80 -3.12
CA MET A 267 -21.26 -41.85 -2.42
C MET A 267 -22.01 -42.37 -1.20
N GLY A 268 -22.69 -41.50 -0.44
CA GLY A 268 -23.53 -41.91 0.69
C GLY A 268 -24.71 -42.77 0.26
N GLN A 269 -25.35 -42.43 -0.86
CA GLN A 269 -26.43 -43.25 -1.45
C GLN A 269 -25.91 -44.62 -1.90
N LEU A 270 -24.77 -44.64 -2.60
CA LEU A 270 -24.13 -45.86 -3.04
C LEU A 270 -23.71 -46.75 -1.86
N SER A 271 -23.12 -46.17 -0.81
CA SER A 271 -22.76 -46.89 0.42
C SER A 271 -23.98 -47.52 1.11
N ALA A 272 -25.14 -46.86 1.09
CA ALA A 272 -26.37 -47.41 1.65
C ALA A 272 -26.90 -48.62 0.85
N LEU A 273 -26.58 -48.73 -0.45
CA LEU A 273 -26.92 -49.90 -1.27
C LEU A 273 -25.92 -51.07 -1.09
N LEU A 274 -24.73 -50.79 -0.56
CA LEU A 274 -23.71 -51.80 -0.25
C LEU A 274 -23.87 -52.42 1.15
N ALA A 275 -24.65 -51.79 2.03
CA ALA A 275 -24.95 -52.25 3.39
C ALA A 275 -26.05 -53.33 3.40
#